data_AF-A0A2E8K7Q4-F1
#
_entry.id   AF-A0A2E8K7Q4-F1
#
_cell.length_a   1.000
_cell.length_b   1.000
_cell.length_c   1.000
_cell.angle_alpha   90.00
_cell.angle_beta   90.00
_cell.angle_gamma   90.00
#
_symmetry.space_group_name_H-M   'P 1'
#
loop_
_entity.id
_entity.type
_entity.pdbx_description
1 polymer ?
#
loop_
_entity_poly.entity_id
_entity_poly.type
_entity_poly.pdbx_seq_one_letter_code
_entity_poly.pdbx_strand_id
1 'polypeptide(L)'
;MENIIERWVAAARANADLDDLQEGVNISPYQELKIAFDGYAEDEDEFEDLNIESYAVYIHKEPASVGFVFPEHASTPWAIVQRPSDELCHFVWYDKENATYSGPALAESSENSEVSWAILEAVISELSARHSN
;
A
#
# COMPACT_ATOMS: atom_id res chain seq x y z
N MET A 1 -10.20 -4.10 12.08
CA MET A 1 -9.07 -4.48 11.21
C MET A 1 -9.45 -4.32 9.75
N GLU A 2 -10.70 -4.64 9.40
CA GLU A 2 -11.28 -4.25 8.11
C GLU A 2 -11.05 -2.77 7.80
N ASN A 3 -10.68 -2.51 6.55
CA ASN A 3 -10.49 -1.19 5.96
C ASN A 3 -9.35 -0.33 6.56
N ILE A 4 -8.44 -0.89 7.37
CA ILE A 4 -7.33 -0.12 7.95
C ILE A 4 -6.37 0.37 6.86
N ILE A 5 -6.03 -0.48 5.90
CA ILE A 5 -5.05 -0.14 4.86
C ILE A 5 -5.65 0.88 3.90
N GLU A 6 -6.91 0.72 3.55
CA GLU A 6 -7.71 1.63 2.73
C GLU A 6 -7.77 3.03 3.36
N ARG A 7 -7.88 3.11 4.69
CA ARG A 7 -7.79 4.40 5.40
C ARG A 7 -6.41 5.03 5.31
N TRP A 8 -5.33 4.25 5.34
CA TRP A 8 -3.97 4.77 5.14
C TRP A 8 -3.76 5.28 3.72
N VAL A 9 -4.29 4.58 2.71
CA VAL A 9 -4.25 5.03 1.32
C VAL A 9 -5.07 6.30 1.13
N ALA A 10 -6.27 6.39 1.72
CA ALA A 10 -7.07 7.60 1.70
C ALA A 10 -6.33 8.80 2.33
N ALA A 11 -5.64 8.58 3.46
CA ALA A 11 -4.83 9.61 4.10
C ALA A 11 -3.63 10.02 3.24
N ALA A 12 -2.93 9.08 2.62
CA ALA A 12 -1.82 9.36 1.72
C ALA A 12 -2.28 10.16 0.49
N ARG A 13 -3.34 9.71 -0.17
CA ARG A 13 -3.92 10.37 -1.34
C ARG A 13 -4.38 11.79 -1.02
N ALA A 14 -4.96 12.04 0.15
CA ALA A 14 -5.39 13.37 0.57
C ALA A 14 -4.22 14.35 0.81
N ASN A 15 -3.00 13.86 1.04
CA ASN A 15 -1.80 14.67 1.26
C ASN A 15 -0.86 14.71 0.05
N ALA A 16 -1.13 13.91 -0.98
CA ALA A 16 -0.35 13.85 -2.20
C ALA A 16 -0.77 14.93 -3.21
N ASP A 17 0.16 15.32 -4.08
CA ASP A 17 -0.17 16.09 -5.27
C ASP A 17 -0.69 15.13 -6.35
N LEU A 18 -2.01 15.14 -6.55
CA LEU A 18 -2.68 14.22 -7.46
C LEU A 18 -2.41 14.53 -8.94
N ASP A 19 -1.96 15.74 -9.25
CA ASP A 19 -1.62 16.15 -10.61
C ASP A 19 -0.19 15.69 -11.02
N ASP A 20 0.62 15.21 -10.08
CA ASP A 20 2.00 14.72 -10.29
C ASP A 20 2.23 13.34 -9.63
N LEU A 21 1.23 12.46 -9.69
CA LEU A 21 1.41 11.06 -9.26
C LEU A 21 2.38 10.35 -10.20
N GLN A 22 3.44 9.80 -9.63
CA GLN A 22 4.44 9.01 -10.32
C GLN A 22 4.46 7.59 -9.74
N GLU A 23 4.49 6.60 -10.64
CA GLU A 23 4.50 5.19 -10.26
C GLU A 23 5.70 4.85 -9.35
N GLY A 24 5.43 4.09 -8.29
CA GLY A 24 6.46 3.59 -7.38
C GLY A 24 7.04 4.64 -6.41
N VAL A 25 6.70 5.92 -6.57
CA VAL A 25 7.09 7.01 -5.65
C VAL A 25 6.28 6.92 -4.36
N ASN A 26 6.99 7.00 -3.23
CA ASN A 26 6.34 6.92 -1.92
C ASN A 26 5.57 8.21 -1.60
N ILE A 27 4.26 8.10 -1.47
CA ILE A 27 3.34 9.17 -1.06
C ILE A 27 2.85 9.00 0.38
N SER A 28 3.36 8.00 1.11
CA SER A 28 2.96 7.73 2.49
C SER A 28 3.26 8.93 3.40
N PRO A 29 2.31 9.39 4.22
CA PRO A 29 2.56 10.38 5.27
C PRO A 29 3.25 9.75 6.50
N TYR A 30 3.41 8.42 6.52
CA TYR A 30 3.98 7.65 7.61
C TYR A 30 5.33 7.08 7.18
N GLN A 31 6.39 7.38 7.94
CA GLN A 31 7.74 6.91 7.63
C GLN A 31 7.87 5.38 7.71
N GLU A 32 6.99 4.72 8.43
CA GLU A 32 6.98 3.28 8.66
C GLU A 32 6.28 2.46 7.57
N LEU A 33 5.65 3.14 6.63
CA LEU A 33 4.89 2.57 5.53
C LEU A 33 5.41 3.13 4.20
N LYS A 34 5.39 2.30 3.17
CA LYS A 34 5.47 2.80 1.79
C LYS A 34 4.11 2.62 1.14
N ILE A 35 3.55 3.71 0.64
CA ILE A 35 2.34 3.73 -0.18
C ILE A 35 2.75 4.36 -1.50
N ALA A 36 2.61 3.64 -2.59
CA ALA A 36 3.00 4.12 -3.91
C ALA A 36 1.83 3.96 -4.89
N PHE A 37 1.69 4.92 -5.79
CA PHE A 37 0.84 4.77 -6.96
C PHE A 37 1.41 3.66 -7.85
N ASP A 38 0.56 2.76 -8.31
CA ASP A 38 0.94 1.56 -9.10
C ASP A 38 0.27 1.56 -10.48
N GLY A 39 -0.27 2.71 -10.90
CA GLY A 39 -0.97 2.86 -12.18
C GLY A 39 -2.48 2.76 -12.04
N TYR A 40 -3.14 2.44 -13.14
CA TYR A 40 -4.59 2.30 -13.23
C TYR A 40 -4.97 0.83 -13.36
N ALA A 41 -6.16 0.46 -12.86
CA ALA A 41 -6.67 -0.89 -13.10
C ALA A 41 -6.97 -1.09 -14.60
N GLU A 42 -6.91 -2.32 -15.07
CA GLU A 42 -7.34 -2.68 -16.41
C GLU A 42 -8.86 -2.91 -16.44
N ASP A 43 -9.52 -2.46 -17.51
CA ASP A 43 -10.91 -2.78 -17.81
C ASP A 43 -11.03 -4.19 -18.43
N GLU A 44 -12.26 -4.60 -18.77
CA GLU A 44 -12.54 -5.92 -19.36
C GLU A 44 -11.86 -6.15 -20.72
N ASP A 45 -11.40 -5.08 -21.38
CA ASP A 45 -10.74 -5.09 -22.68
C ASP A 45 -9.21 -4.90 -22.57
N GLU A 46 -8.64 -5.03 -21.36
CA GLU A 46 -7.21 -4.84 -21.04
C GLU A 46 -6.71 -3.39 -21.28
N PHE A 47 -7.61 -2.40 -21.29
CA PHE A 47 -7.23 -0.99 -21.32
C PHE A 47 -7.22 -0.38 -19.91
N GLU A 48 -6.34 0.61 -19.69
CA GLU A 48 -6.31 1.33 -18.42
C GLU A 48 -7.64 2.06 -18.14
N ASP A 49 -8.34 1.66 -17.10
CA ASP A 49 -9.45 2.40 -16.52
C ASP A 49 -8.92 3.52 -15.63
N LEU A 50 -8.80 4.71 -16.23
CA LEU A 50 -8.34 5.92 -15.53
C LEU A 50 -9.25 6.34 -14.36
N ASN A 51 -10.43 5.72 -14.19
CA ASN A 51 -11.30 5.94 -13.03
C ASN A 51 -10.87 5.17 -11.79
N ILE A 52 -10.11 4.08 -11.96
CA ILE A 52 -9.67 3.21 -10.87
C ILE A 52 -8.16 3.34 -10.70
N GLU A 53 -7.74 4.06 -9.67
CA GLU A 53 -6.33 4.18 -9.31
C GLU A 53 -5.89 2.96 -8.47
N SER A 54 -4.75 2.37 -8.81
CA SER A 54 -4.11 1.30 -8.03
C SER A 54 -3.02 1.87 -7.12
N TYR A 55 -3.01 1.44 -5.87
CA TYR A 55 -1.97 1.78 -4.89
C TYR A 55 -1.36 0.52 -4.28
N ALA A 56 -0.04 0.41 -4.34
CA ALA A 56 0.72 -0.61 -3.65
C ALA A 56 1.11 -0.12 -2.24
N VAL A 57 0.72 -0.89 -1.23
CA VAL A 57 1.03 -0.65 0.19
C VAL A 57 1.99 -1.71 0.68
N TYR A 58 3.19 -1.28 1.07
CA TYR A 58 4.22 -2.15 1.61
C TYR A 58 4.31 -2.00 3.13
N ILE A 59 4.28 -3.12 3.83
CA ILE A 59 4.32 -3.21 5.29
C ILE A 59 5.47 -4.12 5.68
N HIS A 60 6.54 -3.55 6.21
CA HIS A 60 7.71 -4.30 6.66
C HIS A 60 7.38 -5.09 7.95
N LYS A 61 8.16 -6.12 8.28
CA LYS A 61 7.97 -6.91 9.50
C LYS A 61 8.49 -6.26 10.79
N GLU A 62 9.32 -5.21 10.68
CA GLU A 62 9.98 -4.52 11.81
C GLU A 62 9.63 -3.03 12.10
N PRO A 63 8.51 -2.45 11.60
CA PRO A 63 8.26 -1.01 11.66
C PRO A 63 8.02 -0.47 13.08
N ALA A 64 7.89 -1.36 14.07
CA ALA A 64 7.76 -1.05 15.48
C ALA A 64 9.05 -0.44 16.10
N SER A 65 10.19 -0.57 15.43
CA SER A 65 11.46 -0.04 15.93
C SER A 65 11.47 1.50 15.94
N VAL A 66 11.89 2.11 17.06
CA VAL A 66 11.98 3.57 17.19
C VAL A 66 12.89 4.14 16.11
N GLY A 67 12.36 5.06 15.30
CA GLY A 67 13.09 5.69 14.19
C GLY A 67 13.19 4.84 12.93
N PHE A 68 12.42 3.77 12.80
CA PHE A 68 12.33 3.00 11.56
C PHE A 68 11.84 3.90 10.41
N VAL A 69 12.57 3.85 9.30
CA VAL A 69 12.20 4.47 8.03
C VAL A 69 12.10 3.34 7.02
N PHE A 70 10.98 3.28 6.30
CA PHE A 70 10.74 2.24 5.32
C PHE A 70 11.88 2.23 4.29
N PRO A 71 12.57 1.09 4.11
CA PRO A 71 13.74 1.04 3.23
C PRO A 71 13.34 1.21 1.77
N GLU A 72 14.02 2.12 1.05
CA GLU A 72 13.78 2.36 -0.37
C GLU A 72 13.85 1.08 -1.19
N HIS A 73 12.88 0.89 -2.08
CA HIS A 73 12.85 -0.27 -2.95
C HIS A 73 13.81 -0.12 -4.11
N ALA A 74 14.32 -1.25 -4.63
CA ALA A 74 14.89 -1.23 -5.96
C ALA A 74 13.76 -1.10 -6.99
N SER A 75 13.95 -0.30 -8.02
CA SER A 75 13.04 -0.20 -9.16
C SER A 75 13.70 -0.78 -10.41
N THR A 76 12.88 -1.40 -11.25
CA THR A 76 13.19 -1.70 -12.64
C THR A 76 12.45 -0.70 -13.52
N PRO A 77 12.73 -0.62 -14.83
CA PRO A 77 11.95 0.22 -15.74
C PRO A 77 10.46 -0.11 -15.83
N TRP A 78 10.02 -1.24 -15.25
CA TRP A 78 8.67 -1.77 -15.40
C TRP A 78 7.95 -2.00 -14.07
N ALA A 79 8.66 -1.99 -12.93
CA ALA A 79 8.08 -2.38 -11.65
C ALA A 79 8.99 -2.07 -10.46
N ILE A 80 8.38 -1.98 -9.27
CA ILE A 80 9.05 -2.01 -7.97
C ILE A 80 9.38 -3.47 -7.58
N VAL A 81 10.62 -3.70 -7.13
CA VAL A 81 11.09 -5.03 -6.72
C VAL A 81 10.66 -5.32 -5.29
N GLN A 82 9.65 -6.17 -5.13
CA GLN A 82 9.12 -6.59 -3.82
C GLN A 82 10.13 -7.42 -3.01
N ARG A 83 9.98 -7.43 -1.67
CA ARG A 83 10.76 -8.24 -0.73
C ARG A 83 9.88 -9.15 0.13
N PRO A 84 9.34 -10.26 -0.43
CA PRO A 84 8.44 -11.16 0.30
C PRO A 84 8.99 -11.68 1.64
N SER A 85 10.31 -11.82 1.77
CA SER A 85 11.02 -12.22 3.00
C SER A 85 10.91 -11.22 4.17
N ASP A 86 10.59 -9.96 3.86
CA ASP A 86 10.72 -8.84 4.78
C ASP A 86 9.44 -8.01 4.90
N GLU A 87 8.54 -8.09 3.93
CA GLU A 87 7.34 -7.26 3.87
C GLU A 87 6.13 -7.97 3.26
N LEU A 88 4.96 -7.39 3.52
CA LEU A 88 3.71 -7.65 2.81
C LEU A 88 3.52 -6.56 1.75
N CYS A 89 3.14 -6.96 0.54
CA CYS A 89 2.60 -6.06 -0.49
C CYS A 89 1.08 -6.25 -0.56
N HIS A 90 0.32 -5.17 -0.37
CA HIS A 90 -1.13 -5.15 -0.43
C HIS A 90 -1.60 -4.10 -1.42
N PHE A 91 -2.58 -4.44 -2.26
CA PHE A 91 -3.12 -3.51 -3.25
C PHE A 91 -4.41 -2.90 -2.76
N VAL A 92 -4.56 -1.59 -2.98
CA VAL A 92 -5.81 -0.85 -2.74
C VAL A 92 -6.17 -0.11 -4.01
N TRP A 93 -7.42 -0.29 -4.43
CA TRP A 93 -8.01 0.43 -5.55
C TRP A 93 -8.87 1.57 -5.05
N TYR A 94 -8.72 2.74 -5.65
CA TYR A 94 -9.58 3.89 -5.43
C TYR A 94 -10.44 4.14 -6.68
N ASP A 95 -11.75 4.02 -6.49
CA ASP A 95 -12.77 4.34 -7.48
C ASP A 95 -13.12 5.83 -7.36
N LYS A 96 -12.79 6.61 -8.39
CA LYS A 96 -13.07 8.06 -8.47
C LYS A 96 -14.55 8.38 -8.57
N GLU A 97 -15.34 7.55 -9.25
CA GLU A 97 -16.76 7.80 -9.48
C GLU A 97 -17.55 7.66 -8.18
N ASN A 98 -17.28 6.59 -7.43
CA ASN A 98 -17.98 6.28 -6.18
C ASN A 98 -17.27 6.84 -4.94
N ALA A 99 -16.05 7.37 -5.10
CA ALA A 99 -15.18 7.82 -4.02
C ALA A 99 -14.94 6.73 -2.94
N THR A 100 -14.79 5.49 -3.37
CA THR A 100 -14.61 4.32 -2.51
C THR A 100 -13.22 3.72 -2.65
N TYR A 101 -12.75 3.12 -1.55
CA TYR A 101 -11.50 2.37 -1.52
C TYR A 101 -11.85 0.90 -1.28
N SER A 102 -11.18 0.01 -2.00
CA SER A 102 -11.34 -1.44 -1.88
C SER A 102 -10.01 -2.15 -2.06
N GLY A 103 -9.90 -3.36 -1.51
CA GLY A 103 -8.71 -4.20 -1.63
C GLY A 103 -9.10 -5.67 -1.49
N PRO A 104 -8.17 -6.59 -1.80
CA PRO A 104 -8.38 -8.01 -1.52
C PRO A 104 -8.41 -8.25 -0.01
N ALA A 105 -8.74 -9.46 0.43
CA ALA A 105 -8.61 -9.76 1.84
C ALA A 105 -7.11 -9.74 2.24
N LEU A 106 -6.80 -9.25 3.43
CA LEU A 106 -5.43 -9.27 3.96
C LEU A 106 -4.80 -10.67 3.96
N ALA A 107 -5.62 -11.70 4.23
CA ALA A 107 -5.19 -13.09 4.19
C ALA A 107 -4.73 -13.50 2.77
N GLU A 108 -5.43 -13.08 1.72
CA GLU A 108 -5.06 -13.37 0.33
C GLU A 108 -3.75 -12.67 -0.03
N SER A 109 -3.56 -11.42 0.39
CA SER A 109 -2.29 -10.72 0.15
C SER A 109 -1.12 -11.35 0.89
N SER A 110 -1.37 -11.94 2.07
CA SER A 110 -0.32 -12.64 2.83
C SER A 110 0.20 -13.89 2.15
N GLU A 111 -0.52 -14.46 1.18
CA GLU A 111 -0.03 -15.59 0.38
C GLU A 111 1.19 -15.21 -0.48
N ASN A 112 1.36 -13.92 -0.79
CA ASN A 112 2.51 -13.39 -1.52
C ASN A 112 3.66 -12.91 -0.61
N SER A 113 3.55 -13.13 0.70
CA SER A 113 4.59 -12.80 1.68
C SER A 113 5.13 -14.06 2.35
N GLU A 114 6.44 -14.07 2.61
CA GLU A 114 7.07 -15.09 3.46
C GLU A 114 7.04 -14.70 4.94
N VAL A 115 6.58 -13.48 5.26
CA VAL A 115 6.36 -13.02 6.65
C VAL A 115 5.12 -13.69 7.21
N SER A 116 5.24 -14.32 8.37
CA SER A 116 4.11 -15.03 8.98
C SER A 116 2.94 -14.08 9.33
N TRP A 117 1.71 -14.57 9.14
CA TRP A 117 0.48 -13.84 9.46
C TRP A 117 0.47 -13.21 10.86
N ALA A 118 0.95 -13.94 11.88
CA ALA A 118 1.00 -13.44 13.25
C ALA A 118 1.87 -12.17 13.41
N ILE A 119 2.95 -12.07 12.64
CA ILE A 119 3.81 -10.88 12.63
C ILE A 119 3.10 -9.74 11.91
N LEU A 120 2.53 -10.00 10.73
CA LEU A 120 1.81 -8.99 9.94
C LEU A 120 0.63 -8.41 10.72
N GLU A 121 -0.16 -9.25 11.38
CA GLU A 121 -1.31 -8.83 12.19
C GLU A 121 -0.88 -7.95 13.37
N ALA A 122 0.21 -8.32 14.06
CA ALA A 122 0.76 -7.54 15.16
C ALA A 122 1.26 -6.17 14.69
N VAL A 123 2.00 -6.14 13.58
CA VAL A 123 2.51 -4.91 12.96
C VAL A 123 1.38 -3.99 12.52
N ILE A 124 0.40 -4.51 11.79
CA ILE A 124 -0.75 -3.72 11.30
C ILE A 124 -1.53 -3.15 12.48
N SER A 125 -1.75 -3.94 13.52
CA SER A 125 -2.45 -3.48 14.73
C SER A 125 -1.69 -2.36 15.44
N GLU A 126 -0.37 -2.46 15.55
CA GLU A 126 0.46 -1.43 16.16
C GLU A 126 0.47 -0.13 15.35
N LEU A 127 0.72 -0.23 14.04
CA LEU A 127 0.69 0.92 13.13
C LEU A 127 -0.70 1.57 13.12
N SER A 128 -1.76 0.76 13.15
CA SER A 128 -3.13 1.29 13.23
C SER A 128 -3.30 2.09 14.51
N ALA A 129 -2.88 1.57 15.67
CA ALA A 129 -2.98 2.30 16.93
C ALA A 129 -2.18 3.61 16.91
N ARG A 130 -1.01 3.62 16.26
CA ARG A 130 -0.13 4.80 16.14
C ARG A 130 -0.72 5.89 15.24
N HIS A 131 -1.42 5.50 14.17
CA HIS A 131 -1.99 6.39 13.16
C HIS A 131 -3.52 6.52 13.25
N SER A 132 -4.13 6.17 14.39
CA SER A 132 -5.58 6.22 14.62
C SER A 132 -6.17 7.63 14.83
N ASN A 133 -5.38 8.70 14.66
CA ASN A 133 -5.82 10.09 14.89
C ASN A 133 -6.41 10.72 13.63
#